data_AF-A0A946CLF3-F1
#
_entry.id   AF-A0A946CLF3-F1
#
_cell.length_a   1.000
_cell.length_b   1.000
_cell.length_c   1.000
_cell.angle_alpha   90.00
_cell.angle_beta   90.00
_cell.angle_gamma   90.00
#
_symmetry.space_group_name_H-M   'P 1'
#
loop_
_entity.id
_entity.type
_entity.pdbx_description
1 polymer ?
#
loop_
_entity_poly.entity_id
_entity_poly.type
_entity_poly.pdbx_seq_one_letter_code
_entity_poly.pdbx_strand_id
1 'polypeptide(L)' 'MTYANADSLVSTAWVADHLDDPNVRIIDGSYHLAATGRDGKAEYDEAHIPGALHFDIDAVCDPNPT' A
#
# COMPACT_ATOMS: atom_id res chain seq x y z
N MET A 1 14.02 -14.83 -10.23
CA MET A 1 13.08 -13.82 -10.75
C MET A 1 13.90 -12.59 -11.09
N THR A 2 13.84 -12.10 -12.32
CA THR A 2 14.54 -10.87 -12.72
C THR A 2 13.51 -9.76 -12.74
N TYR A 3 13.67 -8.76 -11.87
CA TYR A 3 12.79 -7.59 -11.83
C TYR A 3 13.36 -6.48 -12.70
N ALA A 4 12.49 -5.72 -13.38
CA ALA A 4 12.92 -4.62 -14.25
C ALA A 4 13.69 -3.53 -13.47
N ASN A 5 13.27 -3.24 -12.23
CA ASN A 5 13.92 -2.30 -11.31
C ASN A 5 14.07 -2.98 -9.93
N ALA A 6 15.09 -3.82 -9.77
CA ALA A 6 15.28 -4.59 -8.53
C ALA A 6 15.58 -3.70 -7.31
N ASP A 7 16.13 -2.52 -7.53
CA ASP A 7 16.41 -1.47 -6.54
C ASP A 7 15.15 -0.83 -5.95
N SER A 8 14.00 -0.95 -6.63
CA SER A 8 12.70 -0.47 -6.13
C SER A 8 12.02 -1.46 -5.18
N LEU A 9 12.63 -2.62 -4.92
CA LEU A 9 12.09 -3.65 -4.03
C LEU A 9 12.96 -3.77 -2.78
N VAL A 10 12.30 -3.90 -1.64
CA VAL A 10 12.93 -4.12 -0.34
C VAL A 10 12.41 -5.43 0.27
N SER A 11 13.19 -6.02 1.16
CA SER A 11 12.78 -7.23 1.89
C SER A 11 11.86 -6.87 3.05
N THR A 12 11.13 -7.87 3.57
CA THR A 12 10.33 -7.71 4.78
C THR A 12 11.18 -7.37 6.01
N ALA A 13 12.41 -7.88 6.07
CA ALA A 13 13.38 -7.54 7.12
C ALA A 13 13.75 -6.05 7.07
N TRP A 14 14.01 -5.52 5.86
CA TRP A 14 14.28 -4.09 5.71
C TRP A 14 13.12 -3.24 6.19
N VAL A 15 11.87 -3.62 5.88
CA VAL A 15 10.69 -2.88 6.36
C VAL A 15 10.61 -2.91 7.88
N ALA A 16 10.83 -4.06 8.52
CA ALA A 16 10.83 -4.19 9.97
C ALA A 16 11.89 -3.30 10.65
N ASP A 17 13.08 -3.18 10.04
CA ASP A 17 14.17 -2.34 10.54
C ASP A 17 13.91 -0.82 10.37
N HIS A 18 12.95 -0.42 9.54
CA HIS A 18 12.68 0.99 9.19
C HIS A 18 11.28 1.47 9.61
N LEU A 19 10.56 0.74 10.47
CA LEU A 19 9.22 1.14 10.92
C LEU A 19 9.17 2.52 11.59
N ASP A 20 10.25 2.89 12.29
CA ASP A 20 10.37 4.15 13.01
C ASP A 20 11.21 5.22 12.26
N ASP A 21 11.64 4.96 11.02
CA ASP A 21 12.44 5.91 10.25
C ASP A 21 11.59 7.12 9.81
N PRO A 22 11.92 8.36 10.22
CA PRO A 22 11.14 9.54 9.85
C PRO A 22 11.16 9.83 8.34
N ASN A 23 12.10 9.27 7.59
CA ASN A 23 12.21 9.43 6.13
C ASN A 23 11.47 8.33 5.36
N VAL A 24 10.90 7.34 6.05
CA VAL A 24 10.15 6.24 5.44
C VAL A 24 8.67 6.34 5.82
N ARG A 25 7.80 6.15 4.83
CA ARG A 25 6.35 6.03 5.04
C ARG A 25 5.85 4.82 4.29
N ILE A 26 5.07 3.99 4.99
CA ILE A 26 4.48 2.78 4.44
C ILE A 26 3.07 3.13 3.98
N ILE A 27 2.75 2.76 2.76
CA ILE A 27 1.44 2.98 2.16
C ILE A 27 0.87 1.63 1.76
N ASP A 28 -0.33 1.33 2.26
CA ASP A 28 -1.12 0.20 1.79
C ASP A 28 -1.92 0.63 0.56
N GLY A 29 -1.57 0.09 -0.60
CA GLY A 29 -2.23 0.36 -1.88
C GLY A 29 -3.21 -0.74 -2.30
N SER A 30 -3.75 -1.50 -1.36
CA SER A 30 -4.70 -2.58 -1.65
C SER A 30 -5.97 -2.04 -2.31
N TYR A 31 -6.29 -2.59 -3.47
CA TYR A 31 -7.52 -2.29 -4.19
C TYR A 31 -8.09 -3.58 -4.78
N HIS A 32 -9.41 -3.72 -4.70
CA HIS A 32 -10.12 -4.89 -5.23
C HIS A 32 -11.22 -4.44 -6.19
N LEU A 33 -11.36 -5.16 -7.31
CA LEU A 33 -12.50 -4.96 -8.20
C LEU A 33 -13.80 -5.31 -7.49
N ALA A 34 -14.87 -4.56 -7.75
CA ALA A 34 -16.18 -4.75 -7.10
C ALA A 34 -16.71 -6.20 -7.17
N ALA A 35 -16.42 -6.92 -8.26
CA ALA A 35 -16.85 -8.31 -8.45
C ALA A 35 -16.19 -9.31 -7.49
N THR A 36 -15.10 -8.94 -6.82
CA THR A 36 -14.41 -9.80 -5.85
C THR A 36 -15.15 -9.92 -4.53
N GLY A 37 -16.04 -8.97 -4.21
CA GLY A 37 -16.70 -8.89 -2.91
C GLY A 37 -15.76 -8.59 -1.74
N ARG A 38 -14.54 -8.13 -2.00
CA ARG A 38 -13.54 -7.75 -1.00
C ARG A 38 -13.50 -6.23 -0.86
N ASP A 39 -13.21 -5.77 0.36
CA ASP A 39 -13.09 -4.36 0.70
C ASP A 39 -11.68 -4.11 1.25
N GLY A 40 -10.83 -3.44 0.45
CA GLY A 40 -9.45 -3.17 0.82
C GLY A 40 -9.32 -2.30 2.06
N LYS A 41 -10.25 -1.36 2.26
CA LYS A 41 -10.27 -0.50 3.44
C LYS A 41 -10.63 -1.28 4.70
N ALA A 42 -11.60 -2.18 4.60
CA ALA A 42 -11.96 -3.06 5.71
C ALA A 42 -10.82 -4.02 6.08
N GLU A 43 -10.12 -4.59 5.09
CA GLU A 43 -8.96 -5.47 5.30
C GLU A 43 -7.80 -4.71 5.97
N TYR A 44 -7.52 -3.48 5.52
CA TYR A 44 -6.56 -2.60 6.17
C TYR A 44 -6.94 -2.32 7.62
N ASP A 45 -8.20 -2.00 7.91
CA ASP A 45 -8.67 -1.74 9.27
C ASP A 45 -8.58 -2.97 10.18
N GLU A 46 -8.76 -4.17 9.63
CA GLU A 46 -8.59 -5.43 10.35
C GLU A 46 -7.11 -5.67 10.70
N ALA A 47 -6.21 -5.50 9.74
CA ALA A 47 -4.77 -5.63 9.97
C ALA A 47 -3.94 -4.89 8.91
N HIS A 48 -2.95 -4.13 9.36
CA HIS A 48 -1.95 -3.49 8.52
C HIS A 48 -0.61 -3.39 9.24
N ILE A 49 0.45 -3.07 8.49
CA ILE A 49 1.78 -2.81 9.06
C ILE A 49 1.70 -1.57 9.96
N PRO A 50 2.29 -1.58 11.18
CA PRO A 50 2.25 -0.42 12.07
C PRO A 50 2.73 0.87 11.39
N GLY A 51 1.97 1.95 11.57
CA GLY A 51 2.29 3.26 11.00
C GLY A 51 2.03 3.41 9.49
N ALA A 52 1.54 2.36 8.82
CA ALA A 52 1.10 2.47 7.44
C ALA A 52 -0.11 3.43 7.30
N LEU A 53 -0.36 3.89 6.07
CA LEU A 53 -1.57 4.62 5.69
C LEU A 53 -2.25 3.91 4.53
N HIS A 54 -3.58 3.79 4.56
CA HIS A 54 -4.35 3.28 3.44
C HIS A 54 -4.44 4.33 2.32
N PHE A 55 -4.09 3.94 1.10
CA PHE A 55 -4.20 4.76 -0.10
C PHE A 55 -5.41 4.33 -0.93
N ASP A 56 -6.50 5.06 -0.74
CA ASP A 56 -7.73 4.87 -1.49
C ASP A 56 -7.61 5.51 -2.89
N ILE A 57 -7.47 4.67 -3.91
CA ILE A 57 -7.31 5.14 -5.30
C ILE A 57 -8.58 5.79 -5.85
N ASP A 58 -9.76 5.43 -5.34
CA ASP A 58 -11.03 6.03 -5.76
C ASP A 58 -11.16 7.43 -5.16
N ALA A 59 -10.62 7.64 -3.95
CA ALA A 59 -10.53 8.97 -3.34
C ALA A 59 -9.41 9.83 -3.93
N VAL A 60 -8.30 9.22 -4.38
CA VAL A 60 -7.14 9.91 -4.99
C VAL A 60 -7.16 9.73 -6.50
N CYS A 61 -8.24 10.17 -7.12
CA CYS A 61 -8.39 10.21 -8.58
C CYS A 61 -8.76 11.61 -9.06
N ASP A 62 -8.66 11.81 -10.38
CA ASP A 62 -9.30 12.97 -11.02
C ASP A 62 -10.82 12.75 -11.04
N PRO A 63 -11.62 13.57 -10.33
CA PRO A 63 -13.07 13.42 -10.31
C PRO A 63 -13.72 13.82 -11.64
N ASN A 64 -13.00 14.52 -12.53
CA ASN A 64 -13.49 14.96 -13.83
C ASN A 64 -12.50 14.57 -14.94
N PRO A 65 -12.39 13.28 -15.26
CA PRO A 65 -11.52 12.84 -16.35
C PRO A 65 -11.98 13.51 -17.65
N THR A 66 -11.04 14.20 -18.31
CA THR A 66 -11.26 14.92 -19.58
C THR A 66 -11.64 14.00 -20.72
#